data_AF-A0A8S8YHC5-F1
#
_entry.id   AF-A0A8S8YHC5-F1
#
_cell.length_a   1.000
_cell.length_b   1.000
_cell.length_c   1.000
_cell.angle_alpha   90.00
_cell.angle_beta   90.00
_cell.angle_gamma   90.00
#
_symmetry.space_group_name_H-M   'P 1'
#
loop_
_entity.id
_entity.type
_entity.pdbx_description
1 polymer ?
#
loop_
_entity_poly.entity_id
_entity_poly.type
_entity_poly.pdbx_seq_one_letter_code
_entity_poly.pdbx_strand_id
1 'polypeptide(L)'
;MTEFERINMLKEKKGVPLGRFATNPITGEEVPIFAGNFFVASYGTGAVMAVPGHDQRDYDFPKKNTDLKSNLFYQGMRVEKELRRIQSSMD
;
A
#
# COMPACT_ATOMS: atom_id res chain seq x y z
N MET A 1 21.89 -7.37 1.25
CA MET A 1 20.48 -7.55 1.58
C MET A 1 19.67 -6.96 0.44
N THR A 2 18.90 -7.76 -0.26
CA THR A 2 18.06 -7.31 -1.39
C THR A 2 16.76 -6.67 -0.88
N GLU A 3 16.07 -5.88 -1.72
CA GLU A 3 14.76 -5.32 -1.37
C GLU A 3 13.74 -6.43 -1.03
N PHE A 4 13.81 -7.54 -1.77
CA PHE A 4 12.99 -8.72 -1.56
C PHE A 4 13.23 -9.39 -0.20
N GLU A 5 14.50 -9.59 0.18
CA GLU A 5 14.87 -10.11 1.51
C GLU A 5 14.38 -9.18 2.62
N ARG A 6 14.54 -7.86 2.45
CA ARG A 6 14.09 -6.85 3.41
C ARG A 6 12.58 -6.94 3.65
N ILE A 7 11.78 -7.11 2.60
CA ILE A 7 10.32 -7.17 2.69
C ILE A 7 9.85 -8.48 3.33
N ASN A 8 10.47 -9.62 2.99
CA ASN A 8 10.12 -10.91 3.59
C ASN A 8 10.44 -10.98 5.10
N MET A 9 11.40 -10.17 5.57
CA MET A 9 11.74 -10.07 6.98
C MET A 9 10.85 -9.08 7.77
N LEU A 10 9.89 -8.41 7.11
CA LEU A 10 8.98 -7.49 7.79
C LEU A 10 8.01 -8.26 8.68
N LYS A 11 8.08 -8.00 10.00
CA LYS A 11 7.15 -8.57 10.98
C LYS A 11 5.75 -7.94 10.89
N GLU A 12 5.67 -6.67 10.48
CA GLU A 12 4.42 -5.91 10.40
C GLU A 12 4.26 -5.22 9.05
N LYS A 13 3.14 -5.49 8.39
CA LYS A 13 2.69 -4.74 7.22
C LYS A 13 2.12 -3.40 7.70
N LYS A 14 2.64 -2.31 7.16
CA LYS A 14 2.20 -0.95 7.46
C LYS A 14 1.80 -0.26 6.17
N GLY A 15 0.79 0.59 6.27
CA GLY A 15 0.47 1.52 5.20
C GLY A 15 -0.31 2.73 5.68
N VAL A 16 -0.26 3.77 4.86
CA VAL A 16 -0.76 5.10 5.20
C VAL A 16 -1.62 5.62 4.06
N PRO A 17 -2.83 6.14 4.33
CA PRO A 17 -3.67 6.72 3.29
C PRO A 17 -3.00 7.98 2.73
N LEU A 18 -3.03 8.15 1.42
CA LEU A 18 -2.45 9.31 0.74
C LEU A 18 -3.44 10.48 0.56
N GLY A 19 -4.69 10.32 1.02
CA GLY A 19 -5.77 11.30 0.79
C GLY A 19 -6.10 11.46 -0.70
N ARG A 20 -5.74 10.48 -1.53
CA ARG A 20 -6.00 10.43 -2.97
C ARG A 20 -6.82 9.20 -3.28
N PHE A 21 -7.61 9.30 -4.34
CA PHE A 21 -8.47 8.24 -4.82
C PHE A 21 -8.17 7.97 -6.29
N ALA A 22 -8.34 6.71 -6.70
CA ALA A 22 -8.31 6.27 -8.09
C ALA A 22 -9.71 5.77 -8.46
N THR A 23 -10.17 6.02 -9.68
CA THR A 23 -11.45 5.48 -10.14
C THR A 23 -11.27 4.05 -10.63
N ASN A 24 -12.07 3.12 -10.11
CA ASN A 24 -12.16 1.77 -10.67
C ASN A 24 -12.81 1.86 -12.06
N PRO A 25 -12.13 1.45 -13.15
CA PRO A 25 -12.64 1.63 -14.51
C PRO A 25 -13.86 0.73 -14.83
N ILE A 26 -14.11 -0.30 -14.03
CA ILE A 26 -15.22 -1.24 -14.22
C ILE A 26 -16.46 -0.77 -13.44
N THR A 27 -16.29 -0.42 -12.16
CA THR A 27 -17.41 -0.06 -11.28
C THR A 27 -17.69 1.44 -11.24
N GLY A 28 -16.72 2.28 -11.63
CA GLY A 28 -16.78 3.74 -11.49
C GLY A 28 -16.57 4.24 -10.06
N GLU A 29 -16.37 3.34 -9.09
CA GLU A 29 -16.22 3.70 -7.68
C GLU A 29 -14.83 4.29 -7.39
N GLU A 30 -14.76 5.19 -6.42
CA GLU A 30 -13.50 5.74 -5.92
C GLU A 30 -12.82 4.74 -4.97
N VAL A 31 -11.57 4.42 -5.28
CA VAL A 31 -10.71 3.50 -4.54
C VAL A 31 -9.61 4.30 -3.86
N PRO A 32 -9.50 4.28 -2.53
CA PRO A 32 -8.46 5.02 -1.82
C PRO A 32 -7.06 4.48 -2.13
N ILE A 33 -6.09 5.40 -2.21
CA ILE A 33 -4.69 5.09 -2.49
C ILE A 33 -3.87 5.11 -1.19
N PHE A 34 -3.09 4.05 -0.99
CA PHE A 34 -2.22 3.85 0.17
C PHE A 34 -0.76 3.74 -0.23
N ALA A 35 0.12 4.26 0.62
CA ALA A 35 1.53 3.90 0.65
C ALA A 35 1.70 2.66 1.53
N GLY A 36 2.45 1.64 1.08
CA GLY A 36 2.71 0.43 1.87
C GLY A 36 4.18 0.02 1.83
N ASN A 37 4.59 -0.79 2.81
CA ASN A 37 5.98 -1.26 2.95
C ASN A 37 6.21 -2.72 2.52
N PHE A 38 5.17 -3.41 2.04
CA PHE A 38 5.11 -4.88 1.97
C PHE A 38 5.11 -5.44 0.54
N PHE A 39 5.38 -4.60 -0.46
CA PHE A 39 5.54 -4.97 -1.86
C PHE A 39 6.83 -4.36 -2.41
N VAL A 40 7.38 -4.94 -3.49
CA VAL A 40 8.68 -4.55 -4.05
C VAL A 40 8.44 -3.44 -5.07
N ALA A 41 8.92 -2.22 -4.81
CA ALA A 41 8.67 -1.08 -5.69
C ALA A 41 9.33 -1.26 -7.07
N SER A 42 10.50 -1.90 -7.07
CA SER A 42 11.27 -2.19 -8.29
C SER A 42 10.67 -3.31 -9.14
N TYR A 43 9.65 -4.02 -8.65
CA TYR A 43 8.99 -5.11 -9.36
C TYR A 43 7.64 -4.64 -9.92
N GLY A 44 7.50 -4.69 -11.25
CA GLY A 44 6.30 -4.21 -11.95
C GLY A 44 6.29 -2.69 -12.10
N THR A 45 5.12 -2.07 -11.92
CA THR A 45 4.91 -0.61 -12.08
C THR A 45 5.14 0.19 -10.80
N GLY A 46 5.47 -0.47 -9.69
CA GLY A 46 5.48 0.12 -8.35
C GLY A 46 4.07 0.41 -7.79
N ALA A 47 3.03 -0.17 -8.38
CA ALA A 47 1.64 -0.05 -7.95
C ALA A 47 0.95 -1.42 -7.97
N VAL A 48 0.16 -1.73 -6.95
CA VAL A 48 -0.64 -2.96 -6.88
C VAL A 48 -2.06 -2.65 -6.44
N MET A 49 -3.04 -3.23 -7.12
CA MET A 49 -4.44 -3.18 -6.68
C MET A 49 -4.65 -4.31 -5.68
N ALA A 50 -5.16 -3.97 -4.50
CA ALA A 50 -5.47 -4.93 -3.45
C ALA A 50 -6.91 -5.42 -3.52
N VAL A 51 -7.07 -6.74 -3.41
CA VAL A 51 -8.37 -7.43 -3.44
C VAL A 51 -8.47 -8.35 -2.21
N PRO A 52 -8.84 -7.79 -1.03
CA PRO A 52 -8.85 -8.55 0.24
C PRO A 52 -9.78 -9.78 0.24
N GLY A 53 -10.78 -9.82 -0.64
CA GLY A 53 -11.68 -10.97 -0.78
C GLY A 53 -11.05 -12.20 -1.44
N HIS A 54 -9.92 -12.03 -2.14
CA HIS A 54 -9.30 -13.10 -2.93
C HIS A 54 -7.78 -13.21 -2.77
N ASP A 55 -7.09 -12.24 -2.16
CA ASP A 55 -5.67 -12.29 -1.85
C ASP A 55 -5.43 -12.18 -0.33
N GLN A 56 -4.85 -13.23 0.26
CA GLN A 56 -4.54 -13.29 1.69
C GLN A 56 -3.56 -12.19 2.12
N ARG A 57 -2.63 -11.78 1.25
CA ARG A 57 -1.64 -10.76 1.59
C ARG A 57 -2.29 -9.40 1.78
N ASP A 58 -3.32 -9.12 0.99
CA ASP A 58 -4.15 -7.92 1.07
C ASP A 58 -5.11 -7.99 2.26
N TYR A 59 -5.63 -9.18 2.58
CA TYR A 59 -6.46 -9.41 3.76
C TYR A 59 -5.69 -9.16 5.07
N ASP A 60 -4.42 -9.56 5.12
CA ASP A 60 -3.53 -9.37 6.28
C ASP A 60 -3.10 -7.91 6.48
N PHE A 61 -3.43 -7.00 5.55
CA PHE A 61 -3.15 -5.58 5.73
C PHE A 61 -4.00 -5.01 6.88
N PRO A 62 -3.45 -4.13 7.75
CA PRO A 62 -4.18 -3.66 8.93
C PRO A 62 -5.53 -3.02 8.56
N LYS A 63 -6.62 -3.66 9.02
CA LYS A 63 -8.02 -3.19 8.89
C LYS A 63 -8.25 -1.80 9.48
N LYS A 64 -7.29 -1.26 10.24
CA LYS A 64 -7.42 -0.05 11.04
C LYS A 64 -7.66 1.22 10.20
N ASN A 65 -7.41 1.21 8.88
CA ASN A 65 -7.48 2.39 8.02
C ASN A 65 -8.17 2.19 6.64
N THR A 66 -8.89 1.08 6.40
CA THR A 66 -9.39 0.76 5.04
C THR A 66 -10.79 0.17 5.03
N ASP A 67 -11.61 0.65 4.09
CA ASP A 67 -12.77 -0.10 3.61
C ASP A 67 -12.26 -1.34 2.84
N LEU A 68 -12.74 -2.53 3.22
CA LEU A 68 -12.19 -3.81 2.73
C LEU A 68 -12.62 -4.17 1.30
N LYS A 69 -13.38 -3.31 0.62
CA LYS A 69 -13.94 -3.59 -0.71
C LYS A 69 -12.89 -3.56 -1.82
N SER A 70 -12.00 -2.56 -1.83
CA SER A 70 -10.84 -2.48 -2.71
C SER A 70 -9.93 -1.32 -2.27
N ASN A 71 -8.61 -1.49 -2.41
CA ASN A 71 -7.64 -0.42 -2.16
C ASN A 71 -6.59 -0.44 -3.27
N LEU A 72 -5.98 0.71 -3.56
CA LEU A 72 -4.83 0.80 -4.45
C LEU A 72 -3.59 1.08 -3.62
N PHE A 73 -2.58 0.22 -3.68
CA PHE A 73 -1.30 0.46 -3.04
C PHE A 73 -0.28 0.96 -4.06
N TYR A 74 0.49 1.97 -3.68
CA TYR A 74 1.51 2.57 -4.51
C TYR A 74 2.80 2.74 -3.73
N GLN A 75 3.93 2.38 -4.33
CA GLN A 75 5.28 2.66 -3.84
C GLN A 75 6.13 3.15 -5.01
N GLY A 76 5.99 4.44 -5.34
CA GLY A 76 6.93 5.16 -6.21
C GLY A 76 7.92 5.99 -5.40
N MET A 77 8.98 6.51 -6.03
CA MET A 77 10.00 7.39 -5.39
C MET A 77 9.42 8.60 -4.61
N ARG A 78 8.18 9.01 -4.93
CA ARG A 78 7.44 10.08 -4.25
C ARG A 78 6.83 9.65 -2.91
N VAL A 79 6.61 8.34 -2.73
CA VAL A 79 6.04 7.71 -1.53
C VAL A 79 7.07 7.59 -0.42
N GLU A 80 8.35 7.32 -0.71
CA GLU A 80 9.37 7.27 0.35
C GLU A 80 9.53 8.62 1.06
N LYS A 81 9.44 9.74 0.34
CA LYS A 81 9.47 11.08 0.95
C LYS A 81 8.26 11.31 1.86
N GLU A 82 7.06 10.90 1.44
CA GLU A 82 5.85 11.03 2.27
C GLU A 82 5.86 10.05 3.46
N LEU A 83 6.31 8.80 3.28
CA LEU A 83 6.49 7.85 4.37
C LEU A 83 7.50 8.37 5.41
N ARG A 84 8.62 8.94 4.98
CA ARG A 84 9.61 9.57 5.87
C ARG A 84 9.04 10.79 6.58
N ARG A 85 8.26 11.63 5.87
CA ARG A 85 7.59 12.80 6.45
C ARG A 85 6.59 12.40 7.52
N ILE A 86 5.80 11.36 7.27
CA ILE A 86 4.79 10.86 8.21
C ILE A 86 5.45 10.17 9.41
N GLN A 87 6.51 9.38 9.18
CA GLN A 87 7.32 8.81 10.27
C GLN A 87 7.91 9.91 11.16
N SER A 88 8.43 11.00 10.60
CA SER A 88 8.96 12.13 11.39
C SER A 88 7.90 12.96 12.14
N SER A 89 6.61 12.76 11.83
CA SER A 89 5.49 13.43 12.52
C SER A 89 4.78 12.53 13.54
N MET A 90 5.25 11.29 13.70
CA MET A 90 4.73 10.31 14.66
C MET A 90 5.69 10.07 15.85
N ASP A 91 6.86 10.72 15.84
CA ASP A 91 7.78 10.89 16.99
C ASP A 91 7.55 12.27 17.62
#